data_AF-A0A658NM24-F1
#
_entry.id   AF-A0A658NM24-F1
#
_cell.length_a   1.000
_cell.length_b   1.000
_cell.length_c   1.000
_cell.angle_alpha   90.00
_cell.angle_beta   90.00
_cell.angle_gamma   90.00
#
_symmetry.space_group_name_H-M   'P 1'
#
loop_
_entity.id
_entity.type
_entity.pdbx_description
1 polymer ?
#
loop_
_entity_poly.entity_id
_entity_poly.type
_entity_poly.pdbx_seq_one_letter_code
_entity_poly.pdbx_strand_id
1 'polypeptide(L)'
;MLRPPPQLTVSEWAERHRMLGSRASAEPGPWRTSRPPYLKDVMDALSAVHPARRGVFMKGAQVGATESGNNWLGYIMHHVP
;
A
#
# COMPACT_ATOMS: atom_id res chain seq x y z
N MET A 1 -8.38 -28.67 5.28
CA MET A 1 -8.17 -27.82 4.08
C MET A 1 -7.42 -26.57 4.51
N LEU A 2 -6.26 -26.30 3.90
CA LEU A 2 -5.57 -25.01 4.08
C LEU A 2 -6.40 -23.95 3.36
N ARG A 3 -6.94 -22.99 4.10
CA ARG A 3 -7.67 -21.85 3.52
C ARG A 3 -6.66 -21.02 2.72
N PRO A 4 -6.91 -20.69 1.43
CA PRO A 4 -6.04 -19.80 0.71
C PRO A 4 -5.93 -18.47 1.47
N PRO A 5 -4.74 -17.85 1.53
CA PRO A 5 -4.58 -16.59 2.21
C PRO A 5 -5.59 -15.57 1.67
N PRO A 6 -6.15 -14.71 2.54
CA PRO A 6 -7.09 -13.69 2.10
C PRO A 6 -6.42 -12.82 1.03
N GLN A 7 -7.12 -12.60 -0.09
CA GLN A 7 -6.66 -11.67 -1.11
C GLN A 7 -6.81 -10.26 -0.59
N LEU A 8 -5.73 -9.72 -0.03
CA LEU A 8 -5.68 -8.34 0.44
C LEU A 8 -5.46 -7.40 -0.75
N THR A 9 -6.07 -6.23 -0.66
CA THR A 9 -5.62 -5.06 -1.42
C THR A 9 -4.32 -4.51 -0.84
N VAL A 10 -3.61 -3.66 -1.59
CA VAL A 10 -2.38 -3.01 -1.10
C VAL A 10 -2.66 -2.19 0.15
N SER A 11 -3.79 -1.46 0.25
CA SER A 11 -4.10 -0.66 1.43
C SER A 11 -4.33 -1.53 2.67
N GLU A 12 -5.05 -2.65 2.53
CA GLU A 12 -5.29 -3.60 3.61
C GLU A 12 -4.02 -4.34 4.03
N TRP A 13 -3.14 -4.66 3.06
CA TRP A 13 -1.84 -5.23 3.37
C TRP A 13 -0.99 -4.24 4.17
N ALA A 14 -0.99 -2.95 3.79
CA ALA A 14 -0.22 -1.92 4.47
C ALA A 14 -0.70 -1.73 5.91
N GLU A 15 -2.02 -1.66 6.15
CA GLU A 15 -2.61 -1.58 7.50
C GLU A 15 -2.18 -2.73 8.43
N ARG A 16 -1.94 -3.91 7.86
CA ARG A 16 -1.59 -5.12 8.62
C ARG A 16 -0.09 -5.29 8.83
N HIS A 17 0.75 -4.85 7.89
CA HIS A 17 2.16 -5.26 7.87
C HIS A 17 3.16 -4.10 7.81
N ARG A 18 2.78 -2.92 7.30
CA ARG A 18 3.75 -1.86 7.03
C ARG A 18 4.10 -1.11 8.32
N MET A 19 5.40 -0.99 8.60
CA MET A 19 5.96 -0.23 9.72
C MET A 19 6.83 0.94 9.22
N LEU A 20 6.48 2.16 9.61
CA LEU A 20 7.21 3.38 9.29
C LEU A 20 8.33 3.63 10.30
N GLY A 21 9.55 3.83 9.81
CA GLY A 21 10.69 4.20 10.64
C GLY A 21 10.77 5.70 10.90
N SER A 22 11.40 6.09 12.00
CA SER A 22 11.51 7.49 12.45
C SER A 22 12.32 8.40 11.53
N ARG A 23 13.19 7.84 10.68
CA ARG A 23 13.89 8.60 9.64
C ARG A 23 12.98 8.99 8.47
N ALA A 24 12.00 8.14 8.14
CA ALA A 24 11.18 8.29 6.94
C ALA A 24 9.82 8.95 7.21
N SER A 25 9.36 8.93 8.46
CA SER A 25 8.06 9.47 8.86
C SER A 25 8.16 10.27 10.14
N ALA A 26 7.48 11.44 10.18
CA ALA A 26 7.23 12.20 11.39
C ALA A 26 6.31 11.46 12.37
N GLU A 27 5.59 10.47 11.88
CA GLU A 27 4.73 9.56 12.65
C GLU A 27 5.25 8.13 12.47
N PRO A 28 6.24 7.72 13.28
CA PRO A 28 6.77 6.36 13.25
C PRO A 28 5.73 5.37 13.79
N GLY A 29 5.79 4.12 13.32
CA GLY A 29 4.91 3.05 13.77
C GLY A 29 4.09 2.42 12.64
N PRO A 30 2.99 1.73 12.96
CA PRO A 30 2.16 1.06 11.96
C PRO A 30 1.60 2.06 10.94
N TRP A 31 1.61 1.68 9.67
CA TRP A 31 0.90 2.44 8.64
C TRP A 31 -0.59 2.52 8.97
N ARG A 32 -1.17 3.71 8.78
CA ARG A 32 -2.59 3.98 8.94
C ARG A 32 -3.09 4.73 7.72
N THR A 33 -3.87 4.06 6.87
CA THR A 33 -4.52 4.63 5.68
C THR A 33 -5.48 5.74 6.06
N SER A 34 -6.02 5.74 7.27
CA SER A 34 -6.82 6.86 7.80
C SER A 34 -6.03 8.17 7.91
N ARG A 35 -4.69 8.15 7.89
CA ARG A 35 -3.85 9.36 7.90
C ARG A 35 -3.82 10.02 6.51
N PRO A 36 -3.53 9.31 5.40
CA PRO A 36 -3.76 9.80 4.04
C PRO A 36 -4.93 9.05 3.36
N PRO A 37 -6.19 9.31 3.71
CA PRO A 37 -7.34 8.52 3.23
C PRO A 37 -7.49 8.52 1.70
N TYR A 38 -7.05 9.60 1.04
CA TYR A 38 -7.06 9.73 -0.41
C TYR A 38 -6.09 8.78 -1.14
N LEU A 39 -5.12 8.17 -0.45
CA LEU A 39 -4.22 7.18 -1.05
C LEU A 39 -4.82 5.78 -1.07
N LYS A 40 -5.95 5.54 -0.41
CA LYS A 40 -6.59 4.22 -0.39
C LYS A 40 -6.88 3.72 -1.79
N ASP A 41 -7.61 4.49 -2.58
CA ASP A 41 -8.03 4.09 -3.92
C ASP A 41 -6.84 3.94 -4.87
N VAL A 42 -5.82 4.80 -4.71
CA VAL A 42 -4.55 4.70 -5.46
C VAL A 42 -3.86 3.36 -5.16
N MET A 43 -3.74 2.99 -3.88
CA MET A 43 -3.14 1.71 -3.47
C MET A 43 -3.99 0.53 -3.93
N ASP A 44 -5.31 0.60 -3.77
CA ASP A 44 -6.21 -0.50 -4.13
C ASP A 44 -6.18 -0.76 -5.65
N ALA A 45 -6.08 0.30 -6.46
CA ALA A 45 -5.90 0.20 -7.91
C ALA A 45 -4.56 -0.46 -8.34
N LEU A 46 -3.56 -0.51 -7.46
CA LEU A 46 -2.28 -1.19 -7.68
C LEU A 46 -2.28 -2.67 -7.25
N SER A 47 -3.36 -3.14 -6.61
CA SER A 47 -3.46 -4.52 -6.13
C SER A 47 -3.48 -5.53 -7.27
N ALA A 48 -2.94 -6.74 -7.04
CA ALA A 48 -2.90 -7.78 -8.07
C ALA A 48 -4.30 -8.23 -8.55
N VAL A 49 -5.31 -8.07 -7.70
CA VAL A 49 -6.72 -8.36 -8.00
C VAL A 49 -7.40 -7.27 -8.83
N HIS A 50 -6.79 -6.10 -8.98
CA HIS A 50 -7.38 -5.00 -9.72
C HIS A 50 -7.20 -5.21 -11.23
N PRO A 51 -8.22 -4.98 -12.07
CA PRO A 51 -8.16 -5.30 -13.51
C PRO A 51 -7.23 -4.37 -14.32
N ALA A 52 -6.84 -3.22 -13.76
CA ALA A 52 -5.99 -2.26 -14.48
C ALA A 52 -4.56 -2.79 -14.67
N ARG A 53 -4.10 -2.83 -15.93
CA ARG A 53 -2.71 -3.19 -16.27
C ARG A 53 -1.73 -2.02 -16.26
N ARG A 54 -2.26 -0.79 -16.29
CA ARG A 54 -1.48 0.45 -16.27
C ARG A 54 -2.15 1.47 -15.35
N GLY A 55 -1.44 1.90 -14.32
CA GLY A 55 -1.84 3.01 -13.47
C GLY A 55 -1.12 4.29 -13.88
N VAL A 56 -1.85 5.41 -13.95
CA VAL A 56 -1.29 6.76 -14.11
C VAL A 56 -1.74 7.59 -12.92
N PHE A 57 -0.80 8.02 -12.09
CA PHE A 57 -1.08 8.82 -10.91
C PHE A 57 -0.66 10.28 -11.13
N MET A 58 -1.64 11.15 -11.42
CA MET A 58 -1.42 12.59 -11.42
C MET A 58 -1.50 13.11 -9.99
N LYS A 59 -0.43 13.75 -9.51
CA LYS A 59 -0.28 14.10 -8.10
C LYS A 59 0.53 15.38 -7.88
N GLY A 60 0.27 16.05 -6.76
CA GLY A 60 1.09 17.17 -6.27
C GLY A 60 2.37 16.72 -5.57
N ALA A 61 3.23 17.66 -5.18
CA ALA A 61 4.39 17.33 -4.35
C ALA A 61 3.96 16.86 -2.94
N GLN A 62 4.73 15.96 -2.34
CA GLN A 62 4.60 15.55 -0.93
C GLN A 62 3.25 14.97 -0.49
N VAL A 63 2.44 14.43 -1.41
CA VAL A 63 1.14 13.78 -1.12
C VAL A 63 1.26 12.27 -0.85
N GLY A 64 2.41 11.78 -0.39
CA GLY A 64 2.57 10.37 -0.02
C GLY A 64 2.68 9.36 -1.18
N ALA A 65 2.90 9.82 -2.42
CA ALA A 65 3.06 8.94 -3.59
C ALA A 65 4.18 7.89 -3.43
N THR A 66 5.31 8.28 -2.83
CA THR A 66 6.42 7.36 -2.55
C THR A 66 6.00 6.26 -1.58
N GLU A 67 5.25 6.60 -0.53
CA GLU A 67 4.78 5.60 0.43
C GLU A 67 3.75 4.64 -0.17
N SER A 68 2.85 5.12 -1.05
CA SER A 68 1.99 4.22 -1.82
C SER A 68 2.81 3.23 -2.67
N GLY A 69 3.90 3.68 -3.30
CA GLY A 69 4.82 2.82 -4.03
C GLY A 69 5.53 1.81 -3.13
N ASN A 70 6.01 2.23 -1.96
CA ASN A 70 6.63 1.35 -0.96
C ASN A 70 5.65 0.28 -0.46
N ASN A 71 4.39 0.67 -0.21
CA ASN A 71 3.34 -0.26 0.20
C ASN A 71 3.05 -1.29 -0.90
N TRP A 72 2.98 -0.84 -2.16
CA TRP A 72 2.77 -1.72 -3.30
C TRP A 72 3.93 -2.70 -3.51
N LEU A 73 5.19 -2.24 -3.42
CA LEU A 73 6.36 -3.11 -3.50
C LEU A 73 6.38 -4.14 -2.38
N GLY A 74 6.11 -3.72 -1.14
CA GLY A 74 6.01 -4.62 0.00
C GLY A 74 4.90 -5.66 -0.18
N TYR A 75 3.74 -5.23 -0.67
CA TYR A 75 2.63 -6.11 -1.06
C TYR A 75 3.08 -7.17 -2.08
N ILE A 76 3.75 -6.76 -3.16
CA ILE A 76 4.25 -7.69 -4.19
C ILE A 76 5.24 -8.69 -3.57
N MET A 77 6.25 -8.21 -2.85
CA MET A 77 7.28 -9.07 -2.24
C MET A 77 6.70 -10.07 -1.23
N HIS A 78 5.61 -9.74 -0.54
CA HIS A 78 4.96 -10.69 0.37
C HIS A 78 4.16 -11.76 -0.41
N HIS A 79 3.59 -11.43 -1.57
CA HIS A 79 2.76 -12.37 -2.34
C HIS A 79 3.54 -13.15 -3.40
N VAL A 80 4.73 -12.70 -3.77
CA VAL A 80 5.60 -13.36 -4.76
C VAL A 80 6.83 -13.91 -4.03
N PRO A 81 6.96 -15.25 -3.91
CA PRO A 81 8.10 -15.90 -3.26
C PRO A 81 9.42 -15.74 -4.04
#